data_AF-A0A6B8KCJ7-F1
#
_entry.id   AF-A0A6B8KCJ7-F1
#
_cell.length_a   1.000
_cell.length_b   1.000
_cell.length_c   1.000
_cell.angle_alpha   90.00
_cell.angle_beta   90.00
_cell.angle_gamma   90.00
#
_symmetry.space_group_name_H-M   'P 1'
#
loop_
_entity.id
_entity.type
_entity.pdbx_description
1 polymer ?
#
loop_
_entity_poly.entity_id
_entity_poly.type
_entity_poly.pdbx_seq_one_letter_code
_entity_poly.pdbx_strand_id
1 'polypeptide(L)'
;MSQASKERAIEGGKKFDLGKSAIDLIDPEFIKGLGDVLEYGRLKYGDRNWEEGMTWGRVFAASQRHMLQFWMGESYDIGTPEEPGSGLHHLHHAAFGLMVLAALERADAGNDSRSKLGKKQCEKKVPKVIPEASGNPPRWQRHMRKLRRAFFGL
;
A
#
# COMPACT_ATOMS: atom_id res chain seq x y z
N MET A 1 -20.91 -57.14 -23.03
CA MET A 1 -20.65 -55.73 -23.43
C MET A 1 -20.48 -54.92 -22.16
N SER A 2 -19.31 -54.34 -21.91
CA SER A 2 -19.07 -53.45 -20.77
C SER A 2 -18.17 -52.33 -21.26
N GLN A 3 -18.76 -51.17 -21.55
CA GLN A 3 -17.98 -49.98 -21.86
C GLN A 3 -17.49 -49.37 -20.55
N ALA A 4 -16.18 -49.37 -20.34
CA ALA A 4 -15.53 -48.60 -19.29
C ALA A 4 -15.58 -47.11 -19.66
N SER A 5 -16.27 -46.30 -18.86
CA SER A 5 -16.25 -44.84 -18.99
C SER A 5 -14.86 -44.33 -18.64
N LYS A 6 -14.18 -43.72 -19.61
CA LYS A 6 -12.97 -42.92 -19.36
C LYS A 6 -13.37 -41.66 -18.57
N GLU A 7 -13.07 -41.62 -17.28
CA GLU A 7 -13.03 -40.36 -16.54
C GLU A 7 -11.92 -39.48 -17.15
N ARG A 8 -12.34 -38.35 -17.72
CA ARG A 8 -11.42 -37.32 -18.19
C ARG A 8 -10.96 -36.55 -16.95
N ALA A 9 -9.68 -36.68 -16.59
CA ALA A 9 -9.07 -35.78 -15.62
C ALA A 9 -9.23 -34.35 -16.15
N ILE A 10 -9.98 -33.52 -15.41
CA ILE A 10 -10.02 -32.09 -15.66
C ILE A 10 -8.63 -31.58 -15.25
N GLU A 11 -7.74 -31.42 -16.22
CA GLU A 11 -6.49 -30.70 -15.98
C GLU A 11 -6.87 -29.25 -15.67
N GLY A 12 -6.94 -28.93 -14.37
CA GLY A 12 -7.36 -27.62 -13.89
C GLY A 12 -6.56 -26.50 -14.53
N GLY A 13 -7.21 -25.35 -14.75
CA GLY A 13 -6.57 -24.19 -15.36
C GLY A 13 -5.35 -23.72 -14.56
N LYS A 14 -4.22 -23.52 -15.25
CA LYS A 14 -3.00 -22.95 -14.66
C LYS A 14 -3.01 -21.43 -14.83
N LYS A 15 -2.90 -20.67 -13.74
CA LYS A 15 -2.78 -19.21 -13.76
C LYS A 15 -1.35 -18.82 -13.41
N PHE A 16 -0.67 -18.11 -14.31
CA PHE A 16 0.67 -17.60 -14.09
C PHE A 16 0.61 -16.14 -13.62
N ASP A 17 0.95 -15.92 -12.35
CA ASP A 17 0.93 -14.59 -11.71
C ASP A 17 2.34 -14.03 -11.44
N LEU A 18 3.37 -14.68 -12.00
CA LEU A 18 4.75 -14.20 -11.93
C LEU A 18 4.86 -12.78 -12.54
N GLY A 19 5.41 -11.84 -11.77
CA GLY A 19 5.58 -10.45 -12.18
C GLY A 19 4.38 -9.54 -11.90
N LYS A 20 3.29 -10.05 -11.34
CA LYS A 20 2.13 -9.26 -10.90
C LYS A 20 2.26 -8.90 -9.42
N SER A 21 1.55 -7.85 -9.00
CA SER A 21 1.44 -7.48 -7.58
C SER A 21 0.76 -8.60 -6.79
N ALA A 22 1.37 -9.00 -5.66
CA ALA A 22 0.85 -10.02 -4.76
C ALA A 22 -0.22 -9.44 -3.81
N ILE A 23 -1.32 -8.94 -4.39
CA ILE A 23 -2.42 -8.31 -3.64
C ILE A 23 -3.05 -9.31 -2.66
N ASP A 24 -3.04 -10.59 -3.00
CA ASP A 24 -3.49 -11.72 -2.19
C ASP A 24 -2.71 -11.90 -0.87
N LEU A 25 -1.49 -11.34 -0.77
CA LEU A 25 -0.67 -11.40 0.44
C LEU A 25 -0.89 -10.21 1.38
N ILE A 26 -1.68 -9.21 0.97
CA ILE A 26 -2.05 -8.11 1.84
C ILE A 26 -3.08 -8.63 2.84
N ASP A 27 -2.88 -8.33 4.11
CA ASP A 27 -3.83 -8.65 5.17
C ASP A 27 -5.25 -8.14 4.80
N PRO A 28 -6.25 -9.03 4.66
CA PRO A 28 -7.61 -8.63 4.34
C PRO A 28 -8.19 -7.61 5.33
N GLU A 29 -7.84 -7.70 6.61
CA GLU A 29 -8.30 -6.76 7.63
C GLU A 29 -7.73 -5.35 7.41
N PHE A 30 -6.49 -5.26 6.91
CA PHE A 30 -5.90 -3.98 6.54
C PHE A 30 -6.62 -3.35 5.33
N ILE A 31 -6.96 -4.16 4.32
CA ILE A 31 -7.73 -3.70 3.16
C ILE A 31 -9.10 -3.17 3.61
N LYS A 32 -9.82 -3.97 4.41
CA LYS A 32 -11.12 -3.60 4.94
C LYS A 32 -11.03 -2.34 5.80
N GLY A 33 -10.07 -2.29 6.72
CA GLY A 33 -9.87 -1.18 7.63
C GLY A 33 -9.52 0.14 6.94
N LEU A 34 -8.73 0.10 5.87
CA LEU A 34 -8.51 1.28 5.02
C LEU A 34 -9.80 1.70 4.30
N GLY A 35 -10.62 0.74 3.86
CA GLY A 35 -11.96 0.99 3.32
C GLY A 35 -12.89 1.68 4.33
N ASP A 36 -12.89 1.24 5.58
CA ASP A 36 -13.70 1.83 6.66
C ASP A 36 -13.26 3.29 6.95
N VAL A 37 -11.96 3.59 6.90
CA VAL A 37 -11.43 4.96 7.03
C VAL A 37 -11.87 5.84 5.85
N LEU A 38 -11.86 5.30 4.64
CA LEU A 38 -12.35 6.00 3.45
C LEU A 38 -13.85 6.29 3.55
N GLU A 39 -14.64 5.34 4.05
CA GLU A 39 -16.08 5.53 4.28
C GLU A 39 -16.33 6.60 5.35
N TYR A 40 -15.60 6.58 6.47
CA TYR A 40 -15.67 7.64 7.48
C TYR A 40 -15.35 9.02 6.87
N GLY A 41 -14.28 9.10 6.08
CA GLY A 41 -13.90 10.32 5.36
C GLY A 41 -14.98 10.76 4.35
N ARG A 42 -15.58 9.82 3.62
CA ARG A 42 -16.66 10.04 2.66
C ARG A 42 -17.88 10.66 3.32
N LEU A 43 -18.31 10.09 4.45
CA LEU A 43 -19.45 10.61 5.22
C LEU A 43 -19.19 11.99 5.81
N LYS A 44 -17.94 12.28 6.21
CA LYS A 44 -17.56 13.53 6.88
C LYS A 44 -17.22 14.67 5.93
N TYR A 45 -16.59 14.37 4.80
CA TYR A 45 -15.99 15.35 3.90
C TYR A 45 -16.50 15.25 2.45
N GLY A 46 -17.31 14.24 2.13
CA GLY A 46 -17.76 13.96 0.77
C GLY A 46 -16.85 13.00 0.01
N ASP A 47 -17.39 12.47 -1.10
CA ASP A 47 -16.71 11.52 -1.97
C ASP A 47 -15.43 12.14 -2.57
N ARG A 48 -14.32 11.40 -2.51
CA ARG A 48 -13.04 11.77 -3.16
C ARG A 48 -12.49 13.17 -2.79
N ASN A 49 -12.92 13.77 -1.68
CA ASN A 49 -12.47 15.11 -1.24
C ASN A 49 -10.94 15.26 -1.19
N TRP A 50 -10.19 14.19 -0.88
CA TRP A 50 -8.72 14.24 -0.84
C TRP A 50 -8.07 14.46 -2.23
N GLU A 51 -8.80 14.21 -3.32
CA GLU A 51 -8.32 14.38 -4.70
C GLU A 51 -8.38 15.82 -5.19
N GLU A 52 -9.14 16.68 -4.50
CA GLU A 52 -9.19 18.13 -4.77
C GLU A 52 -7.88 18.85 -4.40
N GLY A 53 -6.95 18.11 -3.78
CA GLY A 53 -5.65 18.59 -3.35
C GLY A 53 -5.64 18.98 -1.88
N MET A 54 -4.49 18.76 -1.24
CA MET A 54 -4.29 19.08 0.18
C MET A 54 -2.89 19.65 0.40
N THR A 55 -2.70 20.38 1.50
CA THR A 55 -1.35 20.76 1.96
C THR A 55 -0.63 19.52 2.49
N TRP A 56 0.50 19.15 1.89
CA TRP A 56 1.20 17.89 2.18
C TRP A 56 1.63 17.79 3.65
N GLY A 57 2.14 18.89 4.23
CA GLY A 57 2.52 18.94 5.64
C GLY A 57 1.35 18.70 6.59
N ARG A 58 0.12 19.08 6.22
CA ARG A 58 -1.09 18.83 7.02
C ARG A 58 -1.42 17.34 7.05
N VAL A 59 -1.37 16.68 5.89
CA VAL A 59 -1.60 15.22 5.78
C VAL A 59 -0.50 14.47 6.52
N PHE A 60 0.77 14.84 6.31
CA PHE A 60 1.90 14.25 7.02
C PHE A 60 1.76 14.37 8.54
N ALA A 61 1.45 15.55 9.06
CA ALA A 61 1.27 15.75 10.49
C ALA A 61 0.10 14.92 11.05
N ALA A 62 -1.01 14.80 10.30
CA ALA A 62 -2.13 13.95 10.71
C ALA A 62 -1.73 12.47 10.78
N SER A 63 -1.07 11.93 9.74
CA SER A 63 -0.55 10.55 9.75
C SER A 63 0.38 10.29 10.92
N GLN A 64 1.31 11.22 11.19
CA GLN A 64 2.25 11.10 12.32
C GLN A 64 1.52 11.07 13.67
N ARG A 65 0.47 11.87 13.87
CA ARG A 65 -0.30 11.85 15.13
C ARG A 65 -1.00 10.51 15.36
N HIS A 66 -1.57 9.88 14.34
CA HIS A 66 -2.14 8.54 14.49
C HIS A 66 -1.04 7.49 14.79
N MET A 67 0.11 7.57 14.12
CA MET A 67 1.22 6.66 14.41
C MET A 67 1.78 6.84 15.83
N LEU A 68 1.83 8.09 16.33
CA LEU A 68 2.26 8.37 17.71
C LEU A 68 1.25 7.84 18.74
N GLN A 69 -0.06 8.00 18.52
CA GLN A 69 -1.09 7.42 19.40
C GLN A 69 -0.98 5.89 19.46
N PHE A 70 -0.80 5.25 18.30
CA PHE A 70 -0.48 3.82 18.26
C PHE A 70 0.78 3.46 19.06
N TRP A 71 1.85 4.24 18.91
CA TRP A 71 3.09 4.01 19.64
C TRP A 71 2.95 4.22 21.15
N MET A 72 2.00 5.03 21.59
CA MET A 72 1.65 5.24 22.99
C MET A 72 0.72 4.14 23.56
N GLY A 73 0.32 3.16 22.75
CA GLY A 73 -0.51 2.03 23.16
C GLY A 73 -2.00 2.20 22.85
N GLU A 74 -2.40 3.27 22.17
CA GLU A 74 -3.80 3.49 21.75
C GLU A 74 -4.04 2.82 20.40
N SER A 75 -4.96 1.84 20.34
CA SER A 75 -5.24 1.13 19.09
C SER A 75 -6.28 1.84 18.21
N TYR A 76 -7.24 2.53 18.83
CA TYR A 76 -8.40 3.12 18.15
C TYR A 76 -8.53 4.62 18.42
N ASP A 77 -8.90 5.36 17.38
CA ASP A 77 -9.12 6.80 17.40
C ASP A 77 -10.45 7.14 18.09
N ILE A 78 -10.43 7.18 19.43
CA ILE A 78 -11.61 7.50 20.25
C ILE A 78 -11.85 9.02 20.34
N GLY A 79 -10.80 9.83 20.24
CA GLY A 79 -10.86 11.28 20.39
C GLY A 79 -11.19 11.73 21.81
N THR A 80 -11.73 12.94 21.96
CA THR A 80 -12.17 13.51 23.24
C THR A 80 -13.68 13.70 23.27
N PRO A 81 -14.31 13.99 24.43
CA PRO A 81 -15.73 14.35 24.48
C PRO A 81 -16.08 15.56 23.60
N GLU A 82 -15.16 16.51 23.45
CA GLU A 82 -15.33 17.72 22.64
C GLU A 82 -15.03 17.47 21.16
N GLU A 83 -14.09 16.56 20.86
CA GLU A 83 -13.70 16.17 19.52
C GLU A 83 -13.74 14.64 19.37
N PRO A 84 -14.92 14.04 19.15
CA PRO A 84 -15.05 12.60 19.00
C PRO A 84 -14.22 12.09 17.82
N GLY A 85 -13.46 11.03 18.08
CA GLY A 85 -12.71 10.32 17.05
C GLY A 85 -13.62 9.47 16.18
N SER A 86 -13.01 8.81 15.19
CA SER A 86 -13.71 7.93 14.26
C SER A 86 -14.13 6.57 14.84
N GLY A 87 -13.55 6.16 15.97
CA GLY A 87 -13.63 4.80 16.51
C GLY A 87 -12.83 3.76 15.70
N LEU A 88 -12.06 4.17 14.69
CA LEU A 88 -11.32 3.29 13.80
C LEU A 88 -9.84 3.17 14.21
N HIS A 89 -9.17 2.12 13.74
CA HIS A 89 -7.79 1.83 14.13
C HIS A 89 -6.80 2.91 13.64
N HIS A 90 -5.88 3.36 14.51
CA HIS A 90 -4.92 4.42 14.18
C HIS A 90 -4.06 4.11 12.96
N LEU A 91 -3.59 2.87 12.82
CA LEU A 91 -2.75 2.50 11.68
C LEU A 91 -3.50 2.55 10.35
N HIS A 92 -4.82 2.38 10.32
CA HIS A 92 -5.61 2.53 9.09
C HIS A 92 -5.72 4.02 8.69
N HIS A 93 -5.87 4.93 9.66
CA HIS A 93 -5.79 6.37 9.41
C HIS A 93 -4.41 6.81 8.93
N ALA A 94 -3.35 6.28 9.54
CA ALA A 94 -1.99 6.53 9.08
C ALA A 94 -1.79 6.04 7.65
N ALA A 95 -2.27 4.84 7.32
CA ALA A 95 -2.24 4.27 5.97
C ALA A 95 -2.97 5.14 4.94
N PHE A 96 -4.16 5.66 5.28
CA PHE A 96 -4.88 6.60 4.43
C PHE A 96 -4.03 7.85 4.14
N GLY A 97 -3.42 8.47 5.15
CA GLY A 97 -2.61 9.65 4.90
C GLY A 97 -1.32 9.37 4.10
N LEU A 98 -0.70 8.18 4.27
CA LEU A 98 0.40 7.74 3.41
C LEU A 98 -0.04 7.54 1.96
N MET A 99 -1.21 6.94 1.75
CA MET A 99 -1.83 6.77 0.44
C MET A 99 -2.06 8.13 -0.25
N VAL A 100 -2.64 9.10 0.48
CA VAL A 100 -2.89 10.45 -0.02
C VAL A 100 -1.57 11.15 -0.38
N LEU A 101 -0.56 11.12 0.48
CA LEU A 101 0.74 11.75 0.19
C LEU A 101 1.39 11.16 -1.06
N ALA A 102 1.39 9.83 -1.21
CA ALA A 102 1.94 9.17 -2.39
C ALA A 102 1.14 9.49 -3.67
N ALA A 103 -0.18 9.69 -3.56
CA ALA A 103 -1.02 10.09 -4.67
C ALA A 103 -0.79 11.54 -5.07
N LEU A 104 -0.75 12.46 -4.12
CA LEU A 104 -0.50 13.89 -4.36
C LEU A 104 0.89 14.12 -4.94
N GLU A 105 1.93 13.43 -4.44
CA GLU A 105 3.27 13.52 -5.01
C GLU A 105 3.31 13.02 -6.45
N ARG A 106 2.71 11.86 -6.73
CA ARG A 106 2.67 11.27 -8.08
C ARG A 106 1.90 12.14 -9.08
N ALA A 107 0.85 12.82 -8.61
CA ALA A 107 0.00 13.67 -9.45
C ALA A 107 0.47 15.14 -9.52
N ASP A 108 1.50 15.52 -8.77
CA ASP A 108 1.93 16.91 -8.56
C ASP A 108 0.76 17.83 -8.16
N ALA A 109 -0.08 17.35 -7.23
CA ALA A 109 -1.32 17.99 -6.81
C ALA A 109 -1.26 18.53 -5.37
N GLY A 110 -2.07 19.54 -5.08
CA GLY A 110 -2.12 20.20 -3.77
C GLY A 110 -0.94 21.15 -3.52
N ASN A 111 -0.53 21.29 -2.26
CA ASN A 111 0.54 22.21 -1.86
C ASN A 111 1.69 21.45 -1.17
N ASP A 112 2.82 21.28 -1.87
CA ASP A 112 4.05 20.73 -1.30
C ASP A 112 4.69 21.71 -0.31
N SER A 113 4.29 21.57 0.95
CA SER A 113 4.77 22.40 2.06
C SER A 113 6.01 21.86 2.75
N ARG A 114 6.77 20.94 2.13
CA ARG A 114 8.03 20.44 2.72
C ARG A 114 9.07 21.55 2.79
N SER A 115 9.90 21.54 3.84
CA SER A 115 10.98 22.53 3.99
C SER A 115 11.94 22.50 2.79
N LYS A 116 12.23 23.68 2.26
CA LYS A 116 13.17 23.90 1.15
C LYS A 116 14.51 24.48 1.63
N LEU A 117 14.68 24.70 2.93
CA LEU A 117 15.91 25.22 3.51
C LEU A 117 17.10 24.28 3.20
N GLY A 118 18.21 24.83 2.71
CA GLY A 118 19.45 24.10 2.43
C GLY A 118 19.51 23.30 1.12
N LYS A 119 18.47 23.31 0.28
CA LYS A 119 18.53 22.67 -1.04
C LYS A 119 19.16 23.62 -2.06
N LYS A 120 20.48 23.51 -2.31
CA LYS A 120 20.98 23.77 -3.67
C LYS A 120 20.30 22.71 -4.54
N GLN A 121 19.57 23.15 -5.55
CA GLN A 121 18.76 22.28 -6.40
C GLN A 121 19.67 21.30 -7.16
N CYS A 122 19.97 20.15 -6.55
CA CYS A 122 20.50 19.00 -7.27
C CYS A 122 19.27 18.31 -7.84
N GLU A 123 18.92 18.66 -9.08
CA GLU A 123 17.87 17.99 -9.85
C GLU A 123 18.07 16.47 -9.75
N LYS A 124 17.22 15.81 -8.95
CA LYS A 124 17.17 14.37 -8.97
C LYS A 124 16.48 13.97 -10.28
N LYS A 125 17.27 13.75 -11.32
CA LYS A 125 16.86 12.84 -12.40
C LYS A 125 16.72 11.46 -11.79
N VAL A 126 15.54 11.15 -11.23
CA VAL A 126 15.17 9.77 -10.97
C VAL A 126 15.22 9.08 -12.33
N PRO A 127 15.99 8.00 -12.52
CA PRO A 127 15.91 7.24 -13.75
C PRO A 127 14.45 6.80 -13.92
N LYS A 128 13.75 7.38 -14.89
CA LYS A 128 12.57 6.73 -15.47
C LYS A 128 13.09 5.38 -15.95
N VAL A 129 12.40 4.30 -15.61
CA VAL A 129 12.73 2.90 -15.91
C VAL A 129 13.55 2.23 -14.80
N ILE A 130 12.86 1.42 -13.98
CA ILE A 130 13.46 0.19 -13.43
C ILE A 130 13.98 -0.53 -14.67
N PRO A 131 15.30 -0.78 -14.84
CA PRO A 131 15.79 -1.44 -16.04
C PRO A 131 14.95 -2.70 -16.24
N GLU A 132 14.31 -2.81 -17.41
CA GLU A 132 13.71 -4.06 -17.84
C GLU A 132 14.69 -5.17 -17.48
N ALA A 133 14.19 -6.18 -16.77
CA ALA A 133 14.99 -7.26 -16.22
C ALA A 133 15.94 -7.79 -17.30
N SER A 134 17.18 -7.29 -17.29
CA SER A 134 18.21 -7.60 -18.27
C SER A 134 18.75 -8.98 -17.94
N GLY A 135 17.95 -10.01 -18.22
CA GLY A 135 18.27 -11.44 -18.07
C GLY A 135 18.71 -11.91 -16.68
N ASN A 136 18.88 -11.00 -15.71
CA ASN A 136 19.59 -11.27 -14.49
C ASN A 136 18.77 -10.75 -13.30
N PRO A 137 18.13 -11.64 -12.54
CA PRO A 137 17.20 -11.24 -11.50
C PRO A 137 17.93 -10.48 -10.38
N PRO A 138 17.25 -9.52 -9.71
CA PRO A 138 17.80 -8.77 -8.60
C PRO A 138 18.39 -9.67 -7.50
N ARG A 139 19.35 -9.13 -6.74
CA ARG A 139 20.16 -9.88 -5.76
C ARG A 139 19.34 -10.71 -4.76
N TRP A 140 18.15 -10.23 -4.37
CA TRP A 140 17.23 -10.94 -3.48
C TRP A 140 16.54 -12.14 -4.16
N GLN A 141 16.23 -12.06 -5.46
CA GLN A 141 15.75 -13.19 -6.26
C GLN A 141 16.85 -14.25 -6.51
N ARG A 142 18.13 -13.85 -6.62
CA ARG A 142 19.26 -14.81 -6.72
C ARG A 142 19.47 -15.62 -5.44
N HIS A 143 19.26 -15.00 -4.28
CA HIS A 143 19.32 -15.70 -2.98
C HIS A 143 18.22 -16.76 -2.88
N MET A 144 17.01 -16.46 -3.35
CA MET A 144 15.92 -17.45 -3.40
C MET A 144 16.17 -18.60 -4.38
N ARG A 145 16.87 -18.38 -5.51
CA ARG A 145 17.28 -19.47 -6.43
C ARG A 145 18.31 -20.42 -5.80
N LYS A 146 19.25 -19.90 -4.97
CA LYS A 146 20.19 -20.75 -4.22
C LYS A 146 19.48 -21.58 -3.15
N LEU A 147 18.49 -21.01 -2.46
CA LEU A 147 17.67 -21.73 -1.49
C LEU A 147 16.78 -22.79 -2.16
N ARG A 148 16.23 -22.53 -3.35
CA ARG A 148 15.50 -23.52 -4.16
C ARG A 148 16.33 -24.73 -4.58
N ARG A 149 17.58 -24.51 -5.01
CA ARG A 149 18.50 -25.61 -5.36
C ARG A 149 18.88 -26.47 -4.17
N ALA A 150 18.95 -25.89 -2.97
CA ALA A 150 19.26 -26.60 -1.74
C ALA A 150 18.07 -27.40 -1.18
N PHE A 151 16.82 -27.00 -1.46
CA PHE A 151 15.62 -27.64 -0.89
C PHE A 151 14.77 -28.46 -1.89
N PHE A 152 14.84 -28.22 -3.20
CA PHE A 152 13.95 -28.85 -4.19
C PHE A 152 14.63 -29.41 -5.45
N GLY A 153 15.97 -29.47 -5.50
CA GLY A 153 16.70 -30.32 -6.46
C GLY A 153 16.39 -30.12 -7.95
N LEU A 154 16.44 -28.87 -8.46
CA LEU A 154 16.48 -28.54 -9.90
C LEU A 154 17.60 -27.51 -10.20
#